data_AF-A0A4R8Q773-F1
#
_entry.id   AF-A0A4R8Q773-F1
#
_cell.length_a   1.000
_cell.length_b   1.000
_cell.length_c   1.000
_cell.angle_alpha   90.00
_cell.angle_beta   90.00
_cell.angle_gamma   90.00
#
_symmetry.space_group_name_H-M   'P 1'
#
loop_
_entity.id
_entity.type
_entity.pdbx_description
1 polymer ?
#
loop_
_entity_poly.entity_id
_entity_poly.type
_entity_poly.pdbx_seq_one_letter_code
_entity_poly.pdbx_strand_id
1 'polypeptide(L)'
;MAARLFVRGKMLGKLQLDDYLIIGSVTCSWVNVATAIVAVSYGMGLHFATLTTEQKSGAIFWTMVGFPAGVMSFGLPKVAVVVLLTRILNPGPRHKNILWGLSLFCLLSLTANMVLLFIRCRPTQSNWDFSPSPRCWDKWILVHFAVYTGCWFPHSATATSRITDILPQHWLPLLTVTSPSILQLCWLGSR
;
A
#
# COMPACT_ATOMS: atom_id res chain seq x y z
N MET A 1 11.79 -12.16 10.43
CA MET A 1 10.51 -12.87 10.18
C MET A 1 10.70 -14.38 9.97
N ALA A 2 11.70 -14.82 9.20
CA ALA A 2 11.99 -16.26 8.96
C ALA A 2 12.12 -17.10 10.25
N ALA A 3 12.80 -16.59 11.29
CA ALA A 3 12.93 -17.31 12.56
C ALA A 3 11.58 -17.51 13.30
N ARG A 4 10.60 -16.59 13.16
CA ARG A 4 9.27 -16.73 13.77
C ARG A 4 8.37 -17.70 12.99
N LEU A 5 8.47 -17.68 11.65
CA LEU A 5 7.77 -18.61 10.75
C LEU A 5 8.30 -20.04 10.87
N PHE A 6 9.62 -20.21 11.02
CA PHE A 6 10.22 -21.54 11.17
C PHE A 6 9.84 -22.20 12.50
N VAL A 7 9.82 -21.43 13.59
CA VAL A 7 9.39 -21.92 14.91
C VAL A 7 7.89 -22.23 14.92
N ARG A 8 7.02 -21.36 14.39
CA ARG A 8 5.57 -21.61 14.37
C ARG A 8 5.14 -22.67 13.35
N GLY A 9 5.69 -22.63 12.14
CA GLY A 9 5.38 -23.57 11.06
C GLY A 9 5.87 -24.99 11.36
N LYS A 10 7.04 -25.14 12.00
CA LYS A 10 7.59 -26.45 12.32
C LYS A 10 7.16 -27.00 13.69
N MET A 11 6.83 -26.15 14.68
CA MET A 11 6.45 -26.62 16.03
C MET A 11 4.94 -26.66 16.33
N LEU A 12 4.08 -25.88 15.65
CA LEU A 12 2.64 -25.85 15.99
C LEU A 12 1.71 -26.66 15.08
N GLY A 13 2.17 -27.11 13.89
CA GLY A 13 1.45 -28.06 13.02
C GLY A 13 0.04 -27.66 12.53
N LYS A 14 -0.48 -26.50 12.95
CA LYS A 14 -1.79 -25.95 12.56
C LYS A 14 -1.58 -24.59 11.92
N LEU A 15 -1.28 -24.59 10.62
CA LEU A 15 -1.23 -23.38 9.80
C LEU A 15 -2.61 -22.72 9.81
N GLN A 16 -2.73 -21.60 10.50
CA GLN A 16 -3.94 -20.80 10.45
C GLN A 16 -3.90 -19.95 9.17
N LEU A 17 -5.08 -19.51 8.72
CA LEU A 17 -5.22 -18.67 7.53
C LEU A 17 -4.36 -17.39 7.60
N ASP A 18 -4.08 -16.91 8.80
CA ASP A 18 -3.17 -15.80 9.10
C ASP A 18 -1.73 -16.04 8.61
N ASP A 19 -1.17 -17.24 8.83
CA ASP A 19 0.19 -17.58 8.40
C ASP A 19 0.31 -17.60 6.87
N TYR A 20 -0.73 -18.05 6.15
CA TYR A 20 -0.77 -18.01 4.69
C TYR A 20 -0.80 -16.59 4.15
N LEU A 21 -1.55 -15.68 4.78
CA LEU A 21 -1.59 -14.26 4.37
C LEU A 21 -0.23 -13.57 4.58
N ILE A 22 0.50 -13.94 5.64
CA ILE A 22 1.84 -13.43 5.92
C ILE A 22 2.86 -13.98 4.91
N ILE A 23 2.81 -15.27 4.60
CA ILE A 23 3.70 -15.86 3.58
C ILE A 23 3.43 -15.20 2.22
N GLY A 24 2.15 -15.03 1.86
CA GLY A 24 1.74 -14.31 0.66
C GLY A 24 2.30 -12.88 0.60
N SER A 25 2.17 -12.11 1.68
CA SER A 25 2.67 -10.73 1.72
C SER A 25 4.19 -10.65 1.56
N VAL A 26 4.93 -11.59 2.15
CA VAL A 26 6.38 -11.68 1.97
C VAL A 26 6.70 -12.01 0.52
N THR A 27 6.05 -13.00 -0.09
CA THR A 27 6.31 -13.33 -1.51
C THR A 27 6.04 -12.15 -2.44
N CYS A 28 4.95 -11.40 -2.24
CA CYS A 28 4.67 -10.18 -2.99
C CYS A 28 5.74 -9.10 -2.76
N SER A 29 6.30 -9.01 -1.54
CA SER A 29 7.35 -8.04 -1.22
C SER A 29 8.62 -8.34 -2.00
N TRP A 30 8.99 -9.63 -2.08
CA TRP A 30 10.13 -10.09 -2.86
C TRP A 30 9.95 -9.80 -4.35
N VAL A 31 8.75 -10.04 -4.89
CA VAL A 31 8.42 -9.68 -6.27
C VAL A 31 8.60 -8.17 -6.47
N ASN A 32 8.04 -7.33 -5.61
CA ASN A 32 8.19 -5.87 -5.71
C ASN A 32 9.67 -5.42 -5.71
N VAL A 33 10.50 -6.01 -4.85
CA VAL A 33 11.94 -5.73 -4.81
C VAL A 33 12.63 -6.19 -6.11
N ALA A 34 12.30 -7.38 -6.61
CA ALA A 34 12.83 -7.87 -7.87
C ALA A 34 12.49 -6.93 -9.04
N THR A 35 11.22 -6.49 -9.12
CA THR A 35 10.78 -5.55 -10.15
C THR A 35 11.48 -4.20 -10.03
N ALA A 36 11.73 -3.73 -8.81
CA ALA A 36 12.49 -2.50 -8.56
C ALA A 36 13.96 -2.63 -9.01
N ILE A 37 14.62 -3.76 -8.74
CA ILE A 37 15.99 -4.04 -9.19
C ILE A 37 16.07 -4.00 -10.72
N VAL A 38 15.12 -4.66 -11.40
CA VAL A 38 15.05 -4.65 -12.86
C VAL A 38 14.84 -3.22 -13.36
N ALA A 39 13.94 -2.46 -12.76
CA ALA A 39 13.69 -1.09 -13.17
C ALA A 39 14.89 -0.15 -12.95
N VAL A 40 15.70 -0.35 -11.90
CA VAL A 40 17.00 0.33 -11.69
C VAL A 40 18.02 -0.06 -12.76
N SER A 41 18.03 -1.32 -13.22
CA SER A 41 18.93 -1.74 -14.30
C SER A 41 18.62 -1.05 -15.64
N TYR A 42 17.37 -0.60 -15.85
CA TYR A 42 16.98 0.26 -16.98
C TYR A 42 17.31 1.75 -16.77
N GLY A 43 18.02 2.11 -15.68
CA GLY A 43 18.48 3.47 -15.41
C GLY A 43 17.53 4.31 -14.56
N MET A 44 16.59 3.69 -13.83
CA MET A 44 15.79 4.41 -12.82
C MET A 44 16.72 5.05 -11.79
N GLY A 45 16.73 6.38 -11.72
CA GLY A 45 17.59 7.17 -10.82
C GLY A 45 18.59 8.09 -11.53
N LEU A 46 18.83 7.89 -12.84
CA LEU A 46 19.60 8.81 -13.67
C LEU A 46 18.71 9.95 -14.21
N HIS A 47 19.32 11.07 -14.58
CA HIS A 47 18.56 12.24 -15.05
C HIS A 47 17.78 11.91 -16.34
N PHE A 48 16.51 12.29 -16.40
CA PHE A 48 15.62 11.96 -17.53
C PHE A 48 16.16 12.41 -18.90
N ALA A 49 17.06 13.38 -18.96
CA ALA A 49 17.65 13.84 -20.23
C ALA A 49 18.72 12.89 -20.81
N THR A 50 19.35 12.02 -20.01
CA THR A 50 20.50 11.19 -20.46
C THR A 50 20.12 9.78 -20.93
N LEU A 51 18.88 9.33 -20.71
CA LEU A 51 18.44 8.00 -21.13
C LEU A 51 17.80 7.97 -22.53
N THR A 52 18.01 6.86 -23.22
CA THR A 52 17.28 6.50 -24.45
C THR A 52 15.78 6.27 -24.18
N THR A 53 14.94 6.39 -25.20
CA THR A 53 13.48 6.21 -25.10
C THR A 53 13.10 4.79 -24.65
N GLU A 54 13.82 3.78 -25.12
CA GLU A 54 13.60 2.37 -24.77
C GLU A 54 13.88 2.09 -23.29
N GLN A 55 14.98 2.63 -22.77
CA GLN A 55 15.33 2.50 -21.35
C GLN A 55 14.29 3.18 -20.44
N LYS A 56 13.76 4.33 -20.87
CA LYS A 56 12.70 5.05 -20.14
C LYS A 56 11.40 4.24 -20.10
N SER A 57 10.93 3.73 -21.24
CA SER A 57 9.71 2.92 -21.32
C SER A 57 9.82 1.69 -20.42
N GLY A 58 10.95 0.96 -20.52
CA GLY A 58 11.23 -0.20 -19.67
C GLY A 58 11.20 0.12 -18.18
N ALA A 59 11.90 1.16 -17.73
CA ALA A 59 11.93 1.55 -16.32
C ALA A 59 10.53 1.90 -15.78
N ILE A 60 9.70 2.61 -16.56
CA ILE A 60 8.34 2.98 -16.17
C ILE A 60 7.44 1.74 -16.10
N PHE A 61 7.51 0.86 -17.09
CA PHE A 61 6.72 -0.37 -17.14
C PHE A 61 6.99 -1.26 -15.92
N TRP A 62 8.26 -1.55 -15.63
CA TRP A 62 8.64 -2.36 -14.48
C TRP A 62 8.23 -1.71 -13.15
N THR A 63 8.31 -0.38 -13.04
CA THR A 63 7.82 0.34 -11.85
C THR A 63 6.30 0.20 -11.69
N MET A 64 5.54 0.32 -12.78
CA MET A 64 4.08 0.15 -12.75
C MET A 64 3.66 -1.25 -12.34
N VAL A 65 4.38 -2.29 -12.77
CA VAL A 65 4.11 -3.69 -12.39
C VAL A 65 4.53 -3.97 -10.95
N GLY A 66 5.58 -3.32 -10.44
CA GLY A 66 6.00 -3.45 -9.04
C GLY A 66 4.99 -2.87 -8.06
N PHE A 67 4.39 -1.74 -8.40
CA PHE A 67 3.45 -1.01 -7.52
C PHE A 67 2.29 -1.86 -6.94
N PRO A 68 1.52 -2.63 -7.73
CA PRO A 68 0.46 -3.49 -7.19
C PRO A 68 1.00 -4.61 -6.29
N ALA A 69 2.17 -5.18 -6.60
CA ALA A 69 2.82 -6.17 -5.74
C ALA A 69 3.24 -5.54 -4.38
N GLY A 70 3.75 -4.31 -4.41
CA GLY A 70 4.03 -3.52 -3.22
C GLY A 70 2.78 -3.24 -2.38
N VAL A 71 1.69 -2.79 -2.99
CA VAL A 71 0.43 -2.48 -2.28
C VAL A 71 -0.16 -3.73 -1.62
N MET A 72 -0.18 -4.87 -2.31
CA MET A 72 -0.64 -6.14 -1.72
C MET A 72 0.20 -6.56 -0.51
N SER A 73 1.51 -6.30 -0.55
CA SER A 73 2.42 -6.58 0.55
C SER A 73 2.11 -5.76 1.81
N PHE A 74 1.59 -4.55 1.67
CA PHE A 74 1.16 -3.71 2.80
C PHE A 74 -0.28 -3.97 3.24
N GLY A 75 -1.15 -4.41 2.33
CA GLY A 75 -2.57 -4.68 2.60
C GLY A 75 -2.80 -5.96 3.39
N LEU A 76 -2.13 -7.05 3.00
CA LEU A 76 -2.31 -8.38 3.60
C LEU A 76 -1.98 -8.42 5.10
N PRO A 77 -0.88 -7.81 5.59
CA PRO A 77 -0.59 -7.79 7.03
C PRO A 77 -1.62 -7.02 7.86
N LYS A 78 -2.27 -5.97 7.30
CA LYS A 78 -3.31 -5.22 8.03
C LYS A 78 -4.53 -6.08 8.29
N VAL A 79 -4.98 -6.82 7.28
CA VAL A 79 -6.12 -7.73 7.40
C VAL A 79 -5.81 -8.88 8.37
N ALA A 80 -4.61 -9.46 8.27
CA ALA A 80 -4.11 -10.49 9.19
C ALA A 80 -4.16 -10.00 10.65
N VAL A 81 -3.61 -8.81 10.92
CA VAL A 81 -3.65 -8.21 12.27
C VAL A 81 -5.07 -7.99 12.76
N VAL A 82 -6.00 -7.51 11.93
CA VAL A 82 -7.40 -7.32 12.35
C VAL A 82 -8.09 -8.65 12.67
N VAL A 83 -7.83 -9.70 11.89
CA VAL A 83 -8.34 -11.05 12.15
C VAL A 83 -7.80 -11.58 13.48
N LEU A 84 -6.48 -11.45 13.70
CA LEU A 84 -5.81 -11.85 14.93
C LEU A 84 -6.37 -11.09 16.14
N LEU A 85 -6.55 -9.78 16.01
CA LEU A 85 -7.07 -8.92 17.07
C LEU A 85 -8.49 -9.29 17.45
N THR A 86 -9.35 -9.51 16.44
CA THR A 86 -10.74 -9.91 16.64
C THR A 86 -10.82 -11.26 17.37
N ARG A 87 -9.87 -12.17 17.12
CA ARG A 87 -9.80 -13.50 17.76
C ARG A 87 -9.31 -13.43 19.21
N ILE A 88 -8.29 -12.64 19.49
CA ILE A 88 -7.66 -12.57 20.83
C ILE A 88 -8.49 -11.73 21.79
N LEU A 89 -8.92 -10.55 21.35
CA LEU A 89 -9.52 -9.56 22.24
C LEU A 89 -11.04 -9.72 22.39
N ASN A 90 -11.66 -10.57 21.57
CA ASN A 90 -13.11 -10.74 21.43
C ASN A 90 -13.91 -9.44 21.68
N PRO A 91 -13.61 -8.36 20.94
CA PRO A 91 -14.18 -7.06 21.22
C PRO A 91 -15.68 -7.06 20.90
N GLY A 92 -16.43 -6.17 21.55
CA GLY A 92 -17.86 -6.00 21.27
C GLY A 92 -18.15 -5.73 19.78
N PRO A 93 -19.37 -6.02 19.28
CA PRO A 93 -19.69 -6.05 17.86
C PRO A 93 -19.42 -4.72 17.14
N ARG A 94 -19.55 -3.59 17.84
CA ARG A 94 -19.26 -2.25 17.30
C ARG A 94 -17.77 -2.06 17.00
N HIS A 95 -16.90 -2.45 17.92
CA HIS A 95 -15.44 -2.32 17.76
C HIS A 95 -14.93 -3.23 16.64
N LYS A 96 -15.46 -4.46 16.56
CA LYS A 96 -15.18 -5.38 15.46
C LYS A 96 -15.52 -4.77 14.10
N ASN A 97 -16.72 -4.19 13.95
CA ASN A 97 -17.12 -3.57 12.69
C ASN A 97 -16.24 -2.35 12.33
N ILE A 98 -15.85 -1.53 13.30
CA ILE A 98 -14.96 -0.39 13.06
C ILE A 98 -13.58 -0.86 12.59
N LEU A 99 -12.98 -1.87 13.23
CA LEU A 99 -11.68 -2.40 12.85
C LEU A 99 -11.67 -2.98 11.44
N TRP A 100 -12.71 -3.74 11.09
CA TRP A 100 -12.88 -4.29 9.75
C TRP A 100 -13.15 -3.20 8.71
N GLY A 101 -14.02 -2.25 9.02
CA GLY A 101 -14.36 -1.13 8.13
C GLY A 101 -13.13 -0.27 7.81
N LEU A 102 -12.33 0.09 8.83
CA LEU A 102 -11.12 0.88 8.64
C LEU A 102 -10.07 0.14 7.80
N SER A 103 -9.88 -1.16 8.04
CA SER A 103 -8.93 -1.97 7.28
C SER A 103 -9.36 -2.10 5.81
N LEU A 104 -10.64 -2.38 5.56
CA LEU A 104 -11.17 -2.50 4.21
C LEU A 104 -11.11 -1.16 3.47
N PHE A 105 -11.47 -0.07 4.13
CA PHE A 105 -11.39 1.28 3.56
C PHE A 105 -9.96 1.66 3.17
N CYS A 106 -8.98 1.32 4.00
CA CYS A 106 -7.57 1.53 3.68
C CYS A 106 -7.13 0.73 2.45
N LEU A 107 -7.51 -0.55 2.37
CA LEU A 107 -7.19 -1.41 1.24
C LEU A 107 -7.82 -0.89 -0.06
N LEU A 108 -9.10 -0.50 0.00
CA LEU A 108 -9.84 0.06 -1.14
C LEU A 108 -9.23 1.37 -1.62
N SER A 109 -8.85 2.26 -0.71
CA SER A 109 -8.24 3.55 -1.05
C SER A 109 -6.90 3.38 -1.77
N LEU A 110 -6.05 2.46 -1.28
CA LEU A 110 -4.77 2.15 -1.92
C LEU A 110 -4.95 1.50 -3.30
N THR A 111 -5.92 0.58 -3.41
CA THR A 111 -6.25 -0.07 -4.68
C THR A 111 -6.83 0.92 -5.69
N ALA A 112 -7.69 1.84 -5.25
CA ALA A 112 -8.23 2.91 -6.10
C ALA A 112 -7.12 3.81 -6.66
N ASN A 113 -6.10 4.14 -5.85
CA ASN A 113 -4.94 4.91 -6.32
C ASN A 113 -4.17 4.15 -7.42
N MET A 114 -4.03 2.82 -7.30
CA MET A 114 -3.42 1.99 -8.35
C MET A 114 -4.23 2.03 -9.64
N VAL A 115 -5.54 1.82 -9.53
CA VAL A 115 -6.46 1.80 -10.67
C VAL A 115 -6.44 3.14 -11.41
N LEU A 116 -6.45 4.26 -10.69
CA LEU A 116 -6.34 5.60 -11.27
C LEU A 116 -5.02 5.81 -12.01
N LEU A 117 -3.92 5.23 -11.53
CA LEU A 117 -2.62 5.30 -12.17
C LEU A 117 -2.61 4.56 -13.52
N PHE A 118 -3.25 3.39 -13.61
CA PHE A 118 -3.40 2.65 -14.86
C PHE A 118 -4.36 3.33 -15.85
N ILE A 119 -5.53 3.80 -15.38
CA ILE A 119 -6.59 4.33 -16.24
C ILE A 119 -6.27 5.75 -16.77
N ARG A 120 -5.25 6.43 -16.23
CA ARG A 120 -4.88 7.81 -16.57
C ARG A 120 -4.77 8.07 -18.08
N CYS A 121 -4.31 7.10 -18.86
CA CYS A 121 -4.16 7.23 -20.31
C CYS A 121 -4.96 6.14 -21.05
N ARG A 122 -5.57 6.54 -22.17
CA ARG A 122 -6.19 5.63 -23.13
C ARG A 122 -5.44 5.75 -24.48
N PRO A 123 -4.87 4.67 -25.02
CA PRO A 123 -4.71 3.33 -24.45
C PRO A 123 -3.72 3.28 -23.28
N THR A 124 -3.85 2.29 -22.39
CA THR A 124 -2.99 2.11 -21.20
C THR A 124 -1.51 1.99 -21.54
N GLN A 125 -1.21 1.46 -22.74
CA GLN A 125 0.14 1.31 -23.30
C GLN A 125 0.89 2.66 -23.37
N SER A 126 0.15 3.75 -23.58
CA SER A 126 0.72 5.11 -23.64
C SER A 126 1.27 5.62 -22.31
N ASN A 127 1.06 4.88 -21.21
CA ASN A 127 1.70 5.21 -19.95
C ASN A 127 3.21 4.90 -19.94
N TRP A 128 3.67 3.91 -20.72
CA TRP A 128 5.08 3.55 -20.84
C TRP A 128 5.64 3.82 -22.24
N ASP A 129 4.82 3.67 -23.29
CA ASP A 129 5.24 3.98 -24.67
C ASP A 129 4.91 5.42 -25.06
N PHE A 130 5.93 6.17 -25.46
CA PHE A 130 5.85 7.58 -25.90
C PHE A 130 5.25 7.73 -27.32
N SER A 131 4.13 7.05 -27.57
CA SER A 131 3.41 7.11 -28.84
C SER A 131 2.84 8.52 -29.10
N PRO A 132 2.84 9.04 -30.34
CA PRO A 132 2.61 10.45 -30.64
C PRO A 132 1.18 11.01 -30.49
N SER A 133 0.22 10.31 -29.87
CA SER A 133 -1.13 10.88 -29.65
C SER A 133 -1.94 10.29 -28.48
N PRO A 134 -1.46 10.38 -27.21
CA PRO A 134 -2.18 9.83 -26.08
C PRO A 134 -3.20 10.82 -25.51
N ARG A 135 -4.43 10.38 -25.30
CA ARG A 135 -5.45 11.16 -24.57
C ARG A 135 -5.34 10.82 -23.09
N CYS A 136 -4.52 11.58 -22.38
CA CYS A 136 -4.25 11.40 -20.95
C CYS A 136 -4.99 12.43 -20.11
N TRP A 137 -5.47 12.02 -18.94
CA TRP A 137 -6.00 12.92 -17.92
C TRP A 137 -4.88 13.59 -17.15
N ASP A 138 -5.20 14.74 -16.55
CA ASP A 138 -4.25 15.52 -15.78
C ASP A 138 -3.75 14.72 -14.54
N LYS A 139 -2.44 14.81 -14.26
CA LYS A 139 -1.83 14.12 -13.12
C LYS A 139 -2.36 14.64 -11.78
N TRP A 140 -2.85 15.89 -11.74
CA TRP A 140 -3.43 16.50 -10.56
C TRP A 140 -4.58 15.70 -9.97
N ILE A 141 -5.39 15.01 -10.79
CA ILE A 141 -6.49 14.18 -10.27
C ILE A 141 -5.98 13.06 -9.35
N LEU A 142 -4.85 12.43 -9.71
CA LEU A 142 -4.23 11.37 -8.91
C LEU A 142 -3.63 11.96 -7.63
N VAL A 143 -2.97 13.11 -7.74
CA VAL A 143 -2.35 13.78 -6.58
C VAL A 143 -3.43 14.19 -5.59
N HIS A 144 -4.51 14.83 -6.04
CA HIS A 144 -5.63 15.20 -5.17
C HIS A 144 -6.28 13.99 -4.52
N PHE A 145 -6.47 12.89 -5.26
CA PHE A 145 -6.99 11.65 -4.69
C PHE A 145 -6.04 11.02 -3.67
N ALA A 146 -4.74 10.96 -3.96
CA ALA A 146 -3.73 10.45 -3.05
C ALA A 146 -3.63 11.31 -1.76
N VAL A 147 -3.63 12.63 -1.91
CA VAL A 147 -3.65 13.57 -0.78
C VAL A 147 -4.95 13.42 0.02
N TYR A 148 -6.10 13.30 -0.64
CA TYR A 148 -7.39 13.08 0.03
C TYR A 148 -7.38 11.77 0.82
N THR A 149 -6.94 10.66 0.23
CA THR A 149 -6.85 9.36 0.93
C THR A 149 -5.85 9.38 2.09
N GLY A 150 -4.75 10.14 1.98
CA GLY A 150 -3.79 10.37 3.06
C GLY A 150 -4.33 11.25 4.18
N CYS A 151 -5.04 12.33 3.84
CA CYS A 151 -5.65 13.29 4.76
C CYS A 151 -6.99 12.83 5.34
N TRP A 152 -7.64 11.80 4.78
CA TRP A 152 -8.83 11.23 5.38
C TRP A 152 -8.54 10.60 6.75
N PHE A 153 -7.31 10.10 6.96
CA PHE A 153 -6.88 9.59 8.26
C PHE A 153 -6.88 10.68 9.36
N PRO A 154 -6.44 11.93 9.11
CA PRO A 154 -6.63 13.03 10.06
C PRO A 154 -8.00 13.71 10.04
N HIS A 155 -8.81 13.67 8.98
CA HIS A 155 -10.15 14.30 9.05
C HIS A 155 -11.24 13.37 9.60
N SER A 156 -11.06 12.05 9.54
CA SER A 156 -11.80 11.14 10.42
C SER A 156 -11.31 11.23 11.88
N ALA A 157 -10.26 12.02 12.19
CA ALA A 157 -9.84 12.26 13.57
C ALA A 157 -10.83 13.12 14.37
N THR A 158 -11.76 13.85 13.75
CA THR A 158 -12.90 14.44 14.46
C THR A 158 -13.98 13.41 14.82
N ALA A 159 -13.98 12.23 14.19
CA ALA A 159 -14.72 11.06 14.67
C ALA A 159 -13.86 10.14 15.57
N THR A 160 -12.53 10.20 15.41
CA THR A 160 -11.57 9.43 16.21
C THR A 160 -11.32 10.05 17.58
N SER A 161 -11.58 11.35 17.76
CA SER A 161 -11.59 11.98 19.10
C SER A 161 -12.58 11.30 20.04
N ARG A 162 -13.76 10.88 19.54
CA ARG A 162 -14.70 10.05 20.31
C ARG A 162 -14.26 8.61 20.52
N ILE A 163 -13.36 8.10 19.68
CA ILE A 163 -12.86 6.71 19.76
C ILE A 163 -11.62 6.64 20.67
N THR A 164 -10.80 7.70 20.74
CA THR A 164 -9.68 7.82 21.69
C THR A 164 -10.14 7.96 23.14
N ASP A 165 -11.37 8.41 23.39
CA ASP A 165 -11.97 8.42 24.74
C ASP A 165 -12.48 7.04 25.19
N ILE A 166 -12.69 6.10 24.26
CA ILE A 166 -13.21 4.75 24.56
C ILE A 166 -12.08 3.70 24.58
N LEU A 167 -10.93 3.97 23.94
CA LEU A 167 -9.82 3.03 23.90
C LEU A 167 -8.82 3.26 25.04
N PRO A 168 -8.46 2.23 25.82
CA PRO A 168 -7.46 2.34 26.87
C PRO A 168 -6.10 2.74 26.28
N GLN A 169 -5.36 3.62 26.98
CA GLN A 169 -4.14 4.30 26.53
C GLN A 169 -3.03 3.41 25.94
N HIS A 170 -3.09 2.09 26.14
CA HIS A 170 -2.13 1.13 25.55
C HIS A 170 -2.34 0.83 24.05
N TRP A 171 -3.42 1.32 23.42
CA TRP A 171 -3.72 1.08 21.99
C TRP A 171 -3.25 2.17 21.02
N LEU A 172 -2.89 3.37 21.50
CA LEU A 172 -2.34 4.45 20.67
C LEU A 172 -1.13 4.03 19.79
N PRO A 173 -0.17 3.21 20.27
CA PRO A 173 0.98 2.84 19.44
C PRO A 173 0.66 1.89 18.29
N LEU A 174 -0.55 1.32 18.19
CA LEU A 174 -0.94 0.47 17.05
C LEU A 174 -1.51 1.28 15.86
N LEU A 175 -2.03 2.48 16.11
CA LEU A 175 -2.51 3.41 15.08
C LEU A 175 -1.37 4.20 14.43
N THR A 176 -0.26 4.44 15.13
CA THR A 176 0.91 5.16 14.61
C THR A 176 1.74 4.33 13.61
N VAL A 177 1.66 3.00 13.66
CA VAL A 177 2.46 2.09 12.83
C VAL A 177 2.12 2.16 11.34
N THR A 178 0.94 2.67 10.96
CA THR A 178 0.57 2.80 9.54
C THR A 178 1.00 4.12 8.89
N SER A 179 1.65 5.02 9.63
CA SER A 179 1.82 6.43 9.25
C SER A 179 3.22 6.94 8.84
N PRO A 180 4.36 6.23 9.01
CA PRO A 180 5.65 6.88 8.71
C PRO A 180 5.88 7.14 7.21
N SER A 181 5.32 6.31 6.30
CA SER A 181 5.53 6.45 4.85
C SER A 181 4.61 7.45 4.15
N ILE A 182 3.43 7.75 4.71
CA ILE A 182 2.46 8.70 4.11
C ILE A 182 2.68 10.14 4.60
N LEU A 183 3.15 10.33 5.83
CA LEU A 183 3.56 11.64 6.37
C LEU A 183 4.73 12.25 5.60
N GLN A 184 5.67 11.44 5.10
CA GLN A 184 6.80 11.95 4.30
C GLN A 184 6.34 12.49 2.93
N LEU A 185 5.31 11.91 2.31
CA LEU A 185 4.78 12.40 1.03
C LEU A 185 4.01 13.72 1.18
N CYS A 186 3.34 13.95 2.31
CA CYS A 186 2.65 15.21 2.58
C CYS A 186 3.62 16.37 2.86
N TRP A 187 4.82 16.07 3.39
CA TRP A 187 5.85 17.08 3.67
C TRP A 187 6.66 17.46 2.43
N LEU A 188 6.88 16.54 1.47
CA LEU A 188 7.58 16.85 0.22
C LEU A 188 6.74 17.62 -0.80
N GLY A 189 5.40 17.60 -0.70
CA GLY A 189 4.50 18.34 -1.60
C GLY A 189 4.28 19.82 -1.24
N SER A 190 4.94 20.31 -0.17
CA SER A 190 4.82 21.69 0.31
C SER A 190 6.10 22.54 0.11
N ARG A 191 6.96 22.15 -0.84
CA ARG A 191 8.04 23.00 -1.35
C ARG A 191 8.06 23.02 -2.87
#